data_AF-A0AAF0TDU8-F1
#
_entry.id   AF-A0AAF0TDU8-F1
#
_cell.length_a   1.000
_cell.length_b   1.000
_cell.length_c   1.000
_cell.angle_alpha   90.00
_cell.angle_beta   90.00
_cell.angle_gamma   90.00
#
_symmetry.space_group_name_H-M   'P 1'
#
loop_
_entity.id
_entity.type
_entity.pdbx_description
1 polymer ?
#
loop_
_entity_poly.entity_id
_entity_poly.type
_entity_poly.pdbx_seq_one_letter_code
_entity_poly.pdbx_strand_id
1 'polypeptide(L)'
;MLKALIKIFQEDCEGRKISPVTMMLDLPTVVMIEILSRLTIKSIFCCKMVCKLWYLLLTSDPLFINMYHLKRSSDFPSILLSINESVRLLVELKADDSHPKAIVLSPMFHLPSPKFSWGSMTLIGSCNGFLCLSSGRRYDIDHRIYISNPILGEYFEVKLPEWEKKIWRVSYGFCFSKASSQFKVLRSVVTKSVGSPEVSKLEVYTLGANEK
;
A
#
# COMPACT_ATOMS: atom_id res chain seq x y z
N MET A 1 -19.88 10.52 3.95
CA MET A 1 -18.82 10.88 2.99
C MET A 1 -19.38 11.10 1.60
N LEU A 2 -19.92 10.10 0.89
CA LEU A 2 -20.69 10.37 -0.34
C LEU A 2 -21.86 11.32 -0.05
N LYS A 3 -22.62 11.07 1.03
CA LYS A 3 -23.64 12.01 1.53
C LYS A 3 -23.09 13.38 1.97
N ALA A 4 -21.81 13.47 2.36
CA ALA A 4 -21.21 14.73 2.83
C ALA A 4 -20.69 15.55 1.64
N LEU A 5 -20.09 14.90 0.64
CA LEU A 5 -19.74 15.50 -0.64
C LEU A 5 -21.01 15.91 -1.40
N ILE A 6 -22.04 15.06 -1.43
CA ILE A 6 -23.36 15.41 -1.98
C ILE A 6 -23.95 16.62 -1.24
N LYS A 7 -23.81 16.70 0.09
CA LYS A 7 -24.31 17.84 0.87
C LYS A 7 -23.54 19.14 0.56
N ILE A 8 -22.22 19.08 0.41
CA ILE A 8 -21.37 20.22 0.00
C ILE A 8 -21.80 20.72 -1.39
N PHE A 9 -22.07 19.81 -2.35
CA PHE A 9 -22.54 20.20 -3.69
C PHE A 9 -24.02 20.61 -3.73
N GLN A 10 -24.85 20.21 -2.75
CA GLN A 10 -26.25 20.62 -2.64
C GLN A 10 -26.41 22.04 -2.10
N GLU A 11 -25.49 22.53 -1.28
CA GLU A 11 -25.52 23.89 -0.74
C GLU A 11 -25.19 24.96 -1.81
N ASP A 12 -24.54 24.57 -2.93
CA ASP A 12 -24.17 25.48 -4.03
C ASP A 12 -25.16 25.51 -5.22
N CYS A 13 -26.20 24.66 -5.22
CA CYS A 13 -27.09 24.49 -6.37
C CYS A 13 -28.56 24.63 -6.00
N GLU A 14 -28.96 25.83 -5.59
CA GLU A 14 -30.37 26.21 -5.60
C GLU A 14 -30.85 26.38 -7.06
N GLY A 15 -31.54 25.36 -7.60
CA GLY A 15 -32.47 25.58 -8.72
C GLY A 15 -32.47 24.60 -9.90
N ARG A 16 -31.66 23.53 -9.94
CA ARG A 16 -31.81 22.50 -11.00
C ARG A 16 -31.81 21.09 -10.44
N LYS A 17 -32.84 20.30 -10.79
CA LYS A 17 -32.92 18.85 -10.55
C LYS A 17 -31.92 18.12 -11.45
N ILE A 18 -30.63 18.24 -11.15
CA ILE A 18 -29.57 17.42 -11.74
C ILE A 18 -29.25 16.35 -10.71
N SER A 19 -29.10 15.09 -11.13
CA SER A 19 -28.71 14.04 -10.19
C SER A 19 -27.32 14.37 -9.62
N PRO A 20 -27.07 14.24 -8.30
CA PRO A 20 -25.78 14.58 -7.70
C PRO A 20 -24.59 13.80 -8.30
N VAL A 21 -24.87 12.63 -8.88
CA VAL A 21 -23.89 11.77 -9.56
C VAL A 21 -23.43 12.38 -10.88
N THR A 22 -24.32 13.12 -11.57
CA THR A 22 -24.01 13.78 -12.84
C THR A 22 -23.12 15.01 -12.62
N MET A 23 -23.36 15.80 -11.56
CA MET A 23 -22.63 17.05 -11.31
C MET A 23 -21.13 16.88 -10.99
N MET A 24 -20.74 15.76 -10.36
CA MET A 24 -19.32 15.51 -10.06
C MET A 24 -18.51 15.06 -11.28
N LEU A 25 -19.17 14.48 -12.30
CA LEU A 25 -18.53 14.03 -13.53
C LEU A 25 -18.28 15.18 -14.53
N ASP A 26 -18.92 16.34 -14.31
CA ASP A 26 -18.76 17.54 -15.13
C ASP A 26 -17.57 18.42 -14.70
N LEU A 27 -16.91 18.08 -13.58
CA LEU A 27 -15.71 18.77 -13.14
C LEU A 27 -14.50 18.40 -14.01
N PRO A 28 -13.57 19.35 -14.26
CA PRO A 28 -12.29 19.02 -14.87
C PRO A 28 -11.55 17.95 -14.07
N THR A 29 -10.92 17.00 -14.76
CA THR A 29 -10.19 15.87 -14.16
C THR A 29 -9.19 16.30 -13.09
N VAL A 30 -8.49 17.41 -13.31
CA VAL A 30 -7.52 17.96 -12.35
C VAL A 30 -8.18 18.31 -11.01
N VAL A 31 -9.38 18.89 -11.03
CA VAL A 31 -10.13 19.25 -9.81
C VAL A 31 -10.62 18.00 -9.10
N MET A 32 -11.09 16.99 -9.85
CA MET A 32 -11.45 15.69 -9.25
C MET A 32 -10.26 15.05 -8.54
N ILE A 33 -9.09 15.01 -9.19
CA ILE A 33 -7.85 14.49 -8.59
C ILE A 33 -7.48 15.30 -7.34
N GLU A 34 -7.64 16.62 -7.36
CA GLU A 34 -7.38 17.48 -6.20
C GLU A 34 -8.28 17.13 -5.02
N ILE A 35 -9.57 16.95 -5.26
CA ILE A 35 -10.53 16.54 -4.22
C ILE A 35 -10.17 15.16 -3.69
N LEU A 36 -9.99 14.17 -4.58
CA LEU A 36 -9.65 12.79 -4.22
C LEU A 36 -8.33 12.72 -3.42
N SER A 37 -7.35 13.57 -3.75
CA SER A 37 -6.04 13.60 -3.07
C SER A 37 -6.09 14.07 -1.61
N ARG A 38 -7.18 14.71 -1.19
CA ARG A 38 -7.38 15.20 0.19
C ARG A 38 -8.15 14.19 1.06
N LEU A 39 -8.55 13.07 0.48
CA LEU A 39 -9.35 12.06 1.17
C LEU A 39 -8.48 11.09 1.98
N THR A 40 -9.04 10.53 3.05
CA THR A 40 -8.39 9.49 3.85
C THR A 40 -8.27 8.17 3.08
N ILE A 41 -7.37 7.25 3.48
CA ILE A 41 -7.28 5.94 2.81
C ILE A 41 -8.63 5.21 2.80
N LYS A 42 -9.35 5.21 3.93
CA LYS A 42 -10.68 4.58 4.02
C LYS A 42 -11.65 5.16 2.99
N SER A 43 -11.58 6.47 2.78
CA SER A 43 -12.40 7.18 1.79
C SER A 43 -12.05 6.75 0.37
N ILE A 44 -10.77 6.67 0.05
CA ILE A 44 -10.27 6.25 -1.27
C ILE A 44 -10.74 4.84 -1.61
N PHE A 45 -10.69 3.92 -0.64
CA PHE A 45 -11.25 2.57 -0.81
C PHE A 45 -12.73 2.60 -1.22
N CYS A 46 -13.54 3.43 -0.58
CA CYS A 46 -14.94 3.59 -0.96
C CYS A 46 -15.08 4.24 -2.35
N CYS A 47 -14.24 5.22 -2.67
CA CYS A 47 -14.27 5.95 -3.95
C CYS A 47 -13.97 5.04 -5.15
N LYS A 48 -13.12 4.01 -5.00
CA LYS A 48 -12.87 2.98 -6.03
C LYS A 48 -14.16 2.29 -6.50
N MET A 49 -15.18 2.21 -5.64
CA MET A 49 -16.45 1.52 -5.92
C MET A 49 -17.55 2.45 -6.46
N VAL A 50 -17.29 3.76 -6.56
CA VAL A 50 -18.32 4.74 -6.97
C VAL A 50 -18.57 4.67 -8.48
N CYS A 51 -17.52 4.79 -9.30
CA CYS A 51 -17.63 4.71 -10.76
C CYS A 51 -16.29 4.32 -11.40
N LYS A 52 -16.33 3.94 -12.69
CA LYS A 52 -15.14 3.54 -13.46
C LYS A 52 -14.11 4.67 -13.57
N LEU A 53 -14.56 5.91 -13.76
CA LEU A 53 -13.66 7.06 -13.87
C LEU A 53 -12.84 7.24 -12.60
N TRP A 54 -13.49 7.24 -11.43
CA TRP A 54 -12.81 7.39 -10.14
C TRP A 54 -11.86 6.23 -9.86
N TYR A 55 -12.27 5.01 -10.20
CA TYR A 55 -11.39 3.85 -10.13
C TYR A 55 -10.10 4.08 -10.94
N LEU A 56 -10.21 4.52 -12.20
CA LEU A 56 -9.06 4.78 -13.06
C LEU A 56 -8.18 5.93 -12.56
N LEU A 57 -8.79 7.03 -12.10
CA LEU A 57 -8.05 8.16 -11.51
C LEU A 57 -7.25 7.74 -10.27
N LEU A 58 -7.83 6.90 -9.42
CA LEU A 58 -7.19 6.47 -8.18
C LEU A 58 -6.09 5.42 -8.40
N THR A 59 -6.23 4.55 -9.40
CA THR A 59 -5.30 3.42 -9.61
C THR A 59 -4.22 3.68 -10.63
N SER A 60 -4.50 4.53 -11.63
CA SER A 60 -3.69 4.62 -12.84
C SER A 60 -3.19 6.02 -13.15
N ASP A 61 -3.78 7.07 -12.58
CA ASP A 61 -3.40 8.46 -12.88
C ASP A 61 -2.15 8.90 -12.07
N PRO A 62 -1.03 9.25 -12.74
CA PRO A 62 0.18 9.66 -12.04
C PRO A 62 0.06 10.98 -11.28
N LEU A 63 -0.81 11.90 -11.73
CA LEU A 63 -1.04 13.18 -11.03
C LEU A 63 -1.70 12.94 -9.69
N PHE A 64 -2.63 11.99 -9.62
CA PHE A 64 -3.25 11.60 -8.34
C PHE A 64 -2.19 11.06 -7.38
N ILE A 65 -1.38 10.09 -7.83
CA ILE A 65 -0.33 9.47 -7.01
C ILE A 65 0.62 10.54 -6.46
N ASN A 66 1.14 11.41 -7.32
CA ASN A 66 2.07 12.46 -6.94
C ASN A 66 1.44 13.43 -5.94
N MET A 67 0.24 13.94 -6.23
CA MET A 67 -0.41 14.91 -5.35
C MET A 67 -0.83 14.29 -4.01
N TYR A 68 -1.31 13.06 -4.04
CA TYR A 68 -1.66 12.32 -2.84
C TYR A 68 -0.45 12.11 -1.94
N HIS A 69 0.70 11.69 -2.50
CA HIS A 69 1.93 11.54 -1.71
C HIS A 69 2.42 12.87 -1.11
N LEU A 70 2.38 13.97 -1.87
CA LEU A 70 2.83 15.28 -1.41
C LEU A 70 1.97 15.85 -0.28
N LYS A 71 0.63 15.77 -0.40
CA LYS A 71 -0.28 16.28 0.64
C LYS A 71 -0.29 15.39 1.88
N ARG A 72 -0.20 14.08 1.69
CA ARG A 72 -0.36 13.09 2.76
C ARG A 72 0.74 13.15 3.81
N SER A 73 1.99 13.42 3.43
CA SER A 73 3.09 13.46 4.41
C SER A 73 2.88 14.55 5.47
N SER A 74 2.15 15.61 5.13
CA SER A 74 1.80 16.72 6.03
C SER A 74 0.50 16.46 6.78
N ASP A 75 -0.57 16.11 6.06
CA ASP A 75 -1.94 16.19 6.63
C ASP A 75 -2.40 14.89 7.28
N PHE A 76 -1.88 13.75 6.81
CA PHE A 76 -2.32 12.41 7.20
C PHE A 76 -1.17 11.41 7.35
N PRO A 77 -0.22 11.63 8.29
CA PRO A 77 0.84 10.66 8.55
C PRO A 77 0.25 9.30 8.91
N SER A 78 0.92 8.22 8.46
CA SER A 78 0.43 6.85 8.66
C SER A 78 1.45 6.02 9.39
N ILE A 79 0.98 5.24 10.37
CA ILE A 79 1.78 4.36 11.21
C ILE A 79 1.37 2.92 10.94
N LEU A 80 2.34 2.07 10.64
CA LEU A 80 2.11 0.63 10.55
C LEU A 80 2.39 -0.02 11.90
N LEU A 81 1.39 -0.67 12.49
CA LEU A 81 1.54 -1.37 13.76
C LEU A 81 1.70 -2.87 13.52
N SER A 82 2.77 -3.41 14.09
CA SER A 82 3.08 -4.83 14.06
C SER A 82 2.99 -5.43 15.46
N ILE A 83 2.30 -6.57 15.59
CA ILE A 83 2.17 -7.31 16.85
C ILE A 83 2.67 -8.73 16.60
N ASN A 84 3.59 -9.22 17.43
CA ASN A 84 4.22 -10.54 17.29
C ASN A 84 4.79 -10.74 15.87
N GLU A 85 5.58 -9.77 15.41
CA GLU A 85 6.19 -9.74 14.08
C GLU A 85 5.20 -9.79 12.91
N SER A 86 3.90 -9.64 13.17
CA SER A 86 2.85 -9.62 12.17
C SER A 86 2.36 -8.19 11.98
N VAL A 87 2.32 -7.70 10.74
CA VAL A 87 1.62 -6.45 10.43
C VAL A 87 0.12 -6.68 10.69
N ARG A 88 -0.48 -5.84 11.55
CA ARG A 88 -1.88 -5.97 11.94
C ARG A 88 -2.73 -4.78 11.53
N LEU A 89 -2.20 -3.57 11.68
CA LEU A 89 -2.98 -2.35 11.54
C LEU A 89 -2.19 -1.27 10.81
N LEU A 90 -2.89 -0.48 10.02
CA LEU A 90 -2.40 0.78 9.49
C LEU A 90 -3.21 1.90 10.13
N VAL A 91 -2.58 2.72 10.94
CA VAL A 91 -3.24 3.85 11.59
C VAL A 91 -2.93 5.10 10.80
N GLU A 92 -3.95 5.75 10.27
CA GLU A 92 -3.83 7.07 9.69
C GLU A 92 -4.13 8.10 10.77
N LEU A 93 -3.20 9.01 11.01
CA LEU A 93 -3.35 10.08 11.97
C LEU A 93 -3.82 11.32 11.23
N LYS A 94 -4.92 11.93 11.69
CA LYS A 94 -5.35 13.23 11.21
C LYS A 94 -4.84 14.29 12.17
N ALA A 95 -4.05 15.24 11.65
CA ALA A 95 -3.74 16.45 12.38
C ALA A 95 -5.04 17.26 12.58
N ASP A 96 -5.40 17.52 13.83
CA ASP A 96 -6.54 18.36 14.23
C ASP A 96 -6.01 19.27 15.34
N ASP A 97 -6.34 20.56 15.31
CA ASP A 97 -5.73 21.60 16.16
C ASP A 97 -5.99 21.42 17.66
N SER A 98 -6.91 20.52 18.01
CA SER A 98 -7.28 20.21 19.39
C SER A 98 -6.79 18.83 19.85
N HIS A 99 -6.96 17.76 19.05
CA HIS A 99 -6.49 16.40 19.40
C HIS A 99 -6.24 15.53 18.15
N PRO A 100 -5.10 14.81 18.04
CA PRO A 100 -4.87 13.90 16.92
C PRO A 100 -5.91 12.79 16.89
N LYS A 101 -6.67 12.69 15.79
CA LYS A 101 -7.65 11.61 15.58
C LYS A 101 -6.98 10.47 14.83
N ALA A 102 -6.98 9.28 15.44
CA ALA A 102 -6.50 8.06 14.80
C ALA A 102 -7.64 7.38 14.03
N ILE A 103 -7.50 7.29 12.71
CA ILE A 103 -8.34 6.44 11.87
C ILE A 103 -7.62 5.11 11.78
N VAL A 104 -8.09 4.14 12.55
CA VAL A 104 -7.61 2.76 12.45
C VAL A 104 -8.12 2.17 11.14
N LEU A 105 -7.20 1.98 10.21
CA LEU A 105 -7.42 1.14 9.06
C LEU A 105 -6.97 -0.24 9.51
N SER A 106 -7.93 -1.15 9.62
CA SER A 106 -7.64 -2.56 9.43
C SER A 106 -7.81 -2.79 7.93
N PRO A 107 -6.83 -2.46 7.05
CA PRO A 107 -6.82 -3.17 5.80
C PRO A 107 -6.67 -4.62 6.25
N MET A 108 -7.76 -5.38 6.18
CA MET A 108 -7.63 -6.75 5.75
C MET A 108 -6.95 -6.60 4.42
N PHE A 109 -5.61 -6.52 4.44
CA PHE A 109 -4.84 -6.68 3.25
C PHE A 109 -5.44 -7.94 2.66
N HIS A 110 -6.01 -7.88 1.46
CA HIS A 110 -6.59 -9.05 0.81
C HIS A 110 -5.51 -10.10 0.48
N LEU A 111 -4.33 -9.98 1.10
CA LEU A 111 -3.26 -10.93 1.15
C LEU A 111 -3.84 -12.31 1.39
N PRO A 112 -3.25 -13.33 0.74
CA PRO A 112 -3.76 -14.67 0.87
C PRO A 112 -3.74 -15.00 2.35
N SER A 113 -4.91 -15.32 2.92
CA SER A 113 -4.93 -15.97 4.23
C SER A 113 -3.98 -17.15 4.11
N PRO A 114 -2.93 -17.24 4.93
CA PRO A 114 -2.05 -18.38 4.87
C PRO A 114 -2.94 -19.60 5.05
N LYS A 115 -2.88 -20.53 4.09
CA LYS A 115 -3.68 -21.78 4.11
C LYS A 115 -3.50 -22.55 5.43
N PHE A 116 -2.44 -22.23 6.17
CA PHE A 116 -2.19 -22.67 7.52
C PHE A 116 -2.45 -21.54 8.52
N SER A 117 -3.26 -21.85 9.54
CA SER A 117 -3.65 -21.04 10.68
C SER A 117 -2.50 -20.46 11.55
N TRP A 118 -1.23 -20.62 11.12
CA TRP A 118 -0.02 -20.17 11.81
C TRP A 118 0.81 -19.10 11.10
N GLY A 119 0.43 -18.64 9.90
CA GLY A 119 1.25 -17.68 9.15
C GLY A 119 1.11 -16.23 9.64
N SER A 120 2.12 -15.70 10.31
CA SER A 120 2.32 -14.26 10.49
C SER A 120 2.82 -13.61 9.18
N MET A 121 2.41 -12.37 8.90
CA MET A 121 2.99 -11.57 7.82
C MET A 121 3.96 -10.54 8.38
N THR A 122 5.25 -10.74 8.16
CA THR A 122 6.30 -9.87 8.70
C THR A 122 6.64 -8.75 7.73
N LEU A 123 6.75 -7.53 8.25
CA LEU A 123 7.23 -6.39 7.49
C LEU A 123 8.72 -6.57 7.18
N ILE A 124 9.07 -6.57 5.90
CA ILE A 124 10.45 -6.45 5.43
C ILE A 124 10.85 -4.97 5.36
N GLY A 125 9.95 -4.14 4.82
CA GLY A 125 10.17 -2.69 4.74
C GLY A 125 9.03 -1.97 4.03
N SER A 126 9.04 -0.64 4.13
CA SER A 126 8.14 0.24 3.40
C SER A 126 8.95 1.19 2.51
N CYS A 127 8.48 1.43 1.28
CA CYS A 127 9.16 2.33 0.36
C CYS A 127 8.16 2.89 -0.66
N ASN A 128 8.18 4.21 -0.90
CA ASN A 128 7.30 4.91 -1.85
C ASN A 128 5.81 4.50 -1.77
N GLY A 129 5.28 4.36 -0.55
CA GLY A 129 3.89 3.98 -0.32
C GLY A 129 3.57 2.49 -0.44
N PHE A 130 4.52 1.65 -0.85
CA PHE A 130 4.37 0.20 -0.89
C PHE A 130 4.97 -0.46 0.36
N LEU A 131 4.41 -1.61 0.71
CA LEU A 131 4.89 -2.49 1.77
C LEU A 131 5.45 -3.78 1.17
N CYS A 132 6.63 -4.19 1.60
CA CYS A 132 7.17 -5.52 1.33
C CYS A 132 6.95 -6.40 2.56
N LEU A 133 6.26 -7.53 2.35
CA LEU A 133 5.80 -8.43 3.40
C LEU A 133 6.28 -9.85 3.12
N SER A 134 6.65 -10.58 4.16
CA SER A 134 6.96 -12.01 4.08
C SER A 134 5.88 -12.81 4.79
N SER A 135 5.35 -13.86 4.16
CA SER A 135 4.54 -14.87 4.88
C SER A 135 5.41 -15.98 5.43
N GLY A 136 5.09 -16.43 6.65
CA GLY A 136 5.83 -17.49 7.34
C GLY A 136 6.62 -16.94 8.52
N ARG A 137 7.29 -17.82 9.28
CA ARG A 137 8.21 -17.36 10.32
C ARG A 137 9.53 -16.92 9.71
N ARG A 138 10.24 -16.02 10.39
CA ARG A 138 11.64 -15.74 10.02
C ARG A 138 12.41 -17.06 10.01
N TYR A 139 13.21 -17.28 8.97
CA TYR A 139 14.05 -18.47 8.79
C TYR A 139 13.29 -19.78 8.44
N ASP A 140 12.00 -19.72 8.10
CA ASP A 140 11.20 -20.90 7.72
C ASP A 140 11.50 -21.41 6.29
N ILE A 141 11.11 -22.65 6.01
CA ILE A 141 11.06 -23.21 4.65
C ILE A 141 9.76 -22.71 4.01
N ASP A 142 9.79 -22.36 2.73
CA ASP A 142 8.63 -21.90 1.94
C ASP A 142 8.06 -20.51 2.29
N HIS A 143 8.87 -19.58 2.80
CA HIS A 143 8.42 -18.20 2.93
C HIS A 143 8.14 -17.59 1.54
N ARG A 144 7.14 -16.70 1.48
CA ARG A 144 6.74 -16.00 0.25
C ARG A 144 6.82 -14.50 0.46
N ILE A 145 7.19 -13.79 -0.59
CA ILE A 145 7.32 -12.34 -0.55
C ILE A 145 6.16 -11.70 -1.30
N TYR A 146 5.54 -10.71 -0.68
CA TYR A 146 4.44 -9.94 -1.25
C TYR A 146 4.79 -8.46 -1.26
N ILE A 147 4.41 -7.79 -2.34
CA ILE A 147 4.40 -6.33 -2.40
C ILE A 147 2.95 -5.88 -2.35
N SER A 148 2.65 -5.01 -1.40
CA SER A 148 1.29 -4.55 -1.11
C SER A 148 1.21 -3.04 -1.25
N ASN A 149 0.18 -2.56 -1.95
CA ASN A 149 -0.25 -1.18 -1.94
C ASN A 149 -1.39 -1.05 -0.91
N PRO A 150 -1.12 -0.56 0.32
CA PRO A 150 -2.14 -0.41 1.36
C PRO A 150 -3.25 0.59 1.01
N ILE A 151 -3.00 1.54 0.09
CA ILE A 151 -3.99 2.55 -0.32
C ILE A 151 -4.99 1.94 -1.30
N LEU A 152 -4.49 1.10 -2.22
CA LEU A 152 -5.33 0.42 -3.20
C LEU A 152 -5.87 -0.91 -2.70
N GLY A 153 -5.31 -1.47 -1.62
CA GLY A 153 -5.62 -2.80 -1.08
C GLY A 153 -5.21 -3.93 -2.02
N GLU A 154 -4.35 -3.61 -2.98
CA GLU A 154 -3.84 -4.53 -4.00
C GLU A 154 -2.48 -5.06 -3.57
N TYR A 155 -2.16 -6.27 -3.98
CA TYR A 155 -0.86 -6.88 -3.74
C TYR A 155 -0.51 -7.85 -4.86
N PHE A 156 0.77 -8.17 -4.95
CA PHE A 156 1.24 -9.27 -5.79
C PHE A 156 2.32 -10.08 -5.06
N GLU A 157 2.39 -11.37 -5.38
CA GLU A 157 3.45 -12.26 -4.92
C GLU A 157 4.68 -12.10 -5.82
N VAL A 158 5.85 -11.89 -5.22
CA VAL A 158 7.13 -11.89 -5.94
C VAL A 158 7.46 -13.34 -6.30
N LYS A 159 7.53 -13.64 -7.60
CA LYS A 159 7.91 -14.96 -8.09
C LYS A 159 9.39 -15.23 -7.81
N LEU A 160 9.64 -15.99 -6.75
CA LEU A 160 10.96 -16.52 -6.41
C LEU A 160 11.15 -17.90 -7.07
N PRO A 161 12.32 -18.18 -7.69
CA PRO A 161 12.67 -19.51 -8.17
C PRO A 161 12.41 -20.64 -7.16
N GLU A 162 11.97 -21.82 -7.62
CA GLU A 162 11.52 -22.89 -6.73
C GLU A 162 12.61 -23.44 -5.80
N TRP A 163 13.87 -23.44 -6.25
CA TRP A 163 15.00 -23.84 -5.42
C TRP A 163 15.23 -22.91 -4.23
N GLU A 164 14.72 -21.67 -4.29
CA GLU A 164 14.88 -20.66 -3.24
C GLU A 164 13.95 -20.88 -2.06
N LYS A 165 12.81 -21.55 -2.26
CA LYS A 165 11.84 -21.84 -1.21
C LYS A 165 12.38 -22.83 -0.17
N LYS A 166 13.42 -23.60 -0.54
CA LYS A 166 14.03 -24.64 0.30
C LYS A 166 15.23 -24.15 1.13
N ILE A 167 15.62 -22.88 1.02
CA ILE A 167 16.81 -22.35 1.68
C ILE A 167 16.45 -21.75 3.04
N TRP A 168 17.02 -22.32 4.11
CA TRP A 168 16.96 -21.74 5.45
C TRP A 168 17.78 -20.45 5.56
N ARG A 169 17.35 -19.56 6.45
CA ARG A 169 18.08 -18.34 6.84
C ARG A 169 18.34 -17.33 5.73
N VAL A 170 17.25 -16.90 5.14
CA VAL A 170 17.23 -15.79 4.20
C VAL A 170 16.76 -14.52 4.91
N SER A 171 17.45 -13.41 4.68
CA SER A 171 17.00 -12.06 5.02
C SER A 171 16.65 -11.31 3.75
N TYR A 172 15.67 -10.41 3.85
CA TYR A 172 15.22 -9.59 2.74
C TYR A 172 15.36 -8.11 3.05
N GLY A 173 15.60 -7.32 2.00
CA GLY A 173 15.50 -5.87 2.01
C GLY A 173 14.61 -5.41 0.88
N PHE A 174 13.97 -4.25 1.04
CA PHE A 174 13.12 -3.66 0.02
C PHE A 174 13.48 -2.19 -0.19
N CYS A 175 13.66 -1.78 -1.43
CA CYS A 175 13.99 -0.40 -1.76
C CYS A 175 13.44 0.03 -3.12
N PHE A 176 13.39 1.34 -3.33
CA PHE A 176 13.11 1.96 -4.61
C PHE A 176 14.38 2.61 -5.15
N SER A 177 14.77 2.25 -6.36
CA SER A 177 15.89 2.90 -7.06
C SER A 177 15.36 4.06 -7.89
N LYS A 178 15.64 5.30 -7.46
CA LYS A 178 15.27 6.50 -8.23
C LYS A 178 15.93 6.53 -9.61
N ALA A 179 17.17 6.03 -9.74
CA ALA A 179 17.92 6.03 -10.99
C ALA A 179 17.28 5.15 -12.07
N SER A 180 16.70 4.01 -11.69
CA SER A 180 16.02 3.10 -12.63
C SER A 180 14.49 3.15 -12.53
N SER A 181 13.93 4.03 -11.69
CA SER A 181 12.49 4.12 -11.38
C SER A 181 11.83 2.78 -11.07
N GLN A 182 12.56 1.89 -10.38
CA GLN A 182 12.11 0.52 -10.13
C GLN A 182 12.25 0.13 -8.67
N PHE A 183 11.32 -0.70 -8.22
CA PHE A 183 11.42 -1.36 -6.93
C PHE A 183 12.33 -2.57 -7.02
N LYS A 184 13.10 -2.79 -5.94
CA LYS A 184 14.05 -3.89 -5.82
C LYS A 184 13.87 -4.60 -4.50
N VAL A 185 13.96 -5.92 -4.56
CA VAL A 185 14.00 -6.80 -3.39
C VAL A 185 15.42 -7.38 -3.31
N LEU A 186 16.13 -7.03 -2.24
CA LEU A 186 17.43 -7.60 -1.91
C LEU A 186 17.20 -8.89 -1.13
N ARG A 187 17.95 -9.93 -1.45
CA ARG A 187 17.95 -11.22 -0.75
C ARG A 187 19.36 -11.52 -0.28
N SER A 188 19.49 -11.87 0.99
CA SER A 188 20.76 -12.23 1.62
C SER A 188 20.64 -13.61 2.26
N VAL A 189 21.43 -14.57 1.81
CA VAL A 189 21.50 -15.92 2.40
C VAL A 189 22.59 -15.93 3.47
N VAL A 190 22.20 -16.23 4.70
CA VAL A 190 23.10 -16.17 5.85
C VAL A 190 23.48 -17.57 6.30
N THR A 191 24.76 -17.90 6.21
CA THR A 191 25.33 -19.11 6.81
C THR A 191 25.82 -18.80 8.22
N LYS A 192 25.62 -19.72 9.17
CA LYS A 192 26.33 -19.61 10.46
C LYS A 192 27.74 -20.16 10.27
N SER A 193 28.75 -19.30 10.37
CA SER A 193 30.07 -19.73 10.84
C SER A 193 30.14 -19.52 12.36
N VAL A 194 31.01 -20.26 13.05
CA VAL A 194 31.16 -20.15 14.51
C VAL A 194 31.64 -18.73 14.83
N GLY A 195 30.77 -17.91 15.44
CA GLY A 195 31.08 -16.57 15.93
C GLY A 195 30.34 -15.41 15.24
N SER A 196 30.02 -15.50 13.95
CA SER A 196 29.26 -14.44 13.26
C SER A 196 28.41 -14.95 12.08
N PRO A 197 27.23 -14.36 11.82
CA PRO A 197 26.48 -14.63 10.60
C PRO A 197 27.24 -14.07 9.39
N GLU A 198 27.54 -14.93 8.42
CA GLU A 198 28.22 -14.54 7.18
C GLU A 198 27.24 -14.59 6.00
N VAL A 199 27.30 -13.57 5.14
CA VAL A 199 26.47 -13.52 3.93
C VAL A 199 27.13 -14.37 2.86
N SER A 200 26.56 -15.56 2.62
CA SER A 200 27.05 -16.51 1.61
C SER A 200 26.63 -16.14 0.19
N LYS A 201 25.48 -15.47 0.03
CA LYS A 201 24.93 -15.07 -1.27
C LYS A 201 24.08 -13.82 -1.14
N LEU A 202 24.23 -12.90 -2.09
CA LEU A 202 23.44 -11.68 -2.19
C LEU A 202 22.83 -11.58 -3.59
N GLU A 203 21.53 -11.38 -3.67
CA GLU A 203 20.76 -11.32 -4.92
C GLU A 203 19.82 -10.12 -4.93
N VAL A 204 19.58 -9.54 -6.10
CA VAL A 204 18.69 -8.39 -6.27
C VAL A 204 17.63 -8.73 -7.32
N TYR A 205 16.37 -8.77 -6.90
CA TYR A 205 15.23 -8.93 -7.79
C TYR A 205 14.67 -7.56 -8.13
N THR A 206 14.61 -7.24 -9.41
CA THR A 206 13.98 -6.00 -9.89
C THR A 206 12.52 -6.29 -10.25
N LEU A 207 11.60 -5.54 -9.66
CA LEU A 207 10.17 -5.72 -9.86
C LEU A 207 9.72 -4.97 -11.13
N GLY A 208 8.81 -5.59 -11.89
CA GLY A 208 8.30 -5.01 -13.15
C GLY A 208 9.24 -5.13 -14.36
N ALA A 209 10.38 -5.81 -14.23
CA ALA A 209 11.33 -6.00 -15.34
C ALA A 209 10.94 -7.14 -16.31
N ASN A 210 9.97 -7.99 -15.95
CA ASN A 210 9.63 -9.24 -16.66
C ASN A 210 8.13 -9.37 -17.00
N GLU A 211 7.49 -8.29 -17.45
CA GLU A 211 6.21 -8.40 -18.17
C GLU A 211 6.47 -8.04 -19.65
N LYS A 212 6.82 -9.06 -20.42
CA LYS A 212 6.68 -9.09 -21.88
C LYS A 212 5.81 -10.28 -22.24
#